data_AF-A0A920Q5K7-F1
#
_entry.id   AF-A0A920Q5K7-F1
#
_cell.length_a   1.000
_cell.length_b   1.000
_cell.length_c   1.000
_cell.angle_alpha   90.00
_cell.angle_beta   90.00
_cell.angle_gamma   90.00
#
_symmetry.space_group_name_H-M   'P 1'
#
loop_
_entity.id
_entity.type
_entity.pdbx_description
1 polymer ?
#
loop_
_entity_poly.entity_id
_entity_poly.type
_entity_poly.pdbx_seq_one_letter_code
_entity_poly.pdbx_strand_id
1 'polypeptide(L)'
;MALPSEADMEGPLAEEIDRYLETDTASARDRVQLFRLAWDVSSSAFGARQILYERFFQADSVRNAVILYNMTDREPASDIVREFLAQD
;
A
#
# COMPACT_ATOMS: atom_id res chain seq x y z
N MET A 1 -0.41 -14.09 -8.97
CA MET A 1 0.80 -14.06 -9.82
C MET A 1 1.49 -15.41 -9.66
N ALA A 2 1.76 -16.12 -10.74
CA ALA A 2 2.51 -17.38 -10.67
C ALA A 2 4.00 -17.03 -10.62
N LEU A 3 4.58 -16.99 -9.42
CA LEU A 3 6.02 -16.78 -9.22
C LEU A 3 6.68 -18.12 -8.96
N PRO A 4 7.74 -18.50 -9.71
CA PRO A 4 8.49 -19.71 -9.45
C PRO A 4 9.08 -19.69 -8.02
N SER A 5 9.19 -20.87 -7.44
CA SER A 5 9.96 -21.10 -6.21
C SER A 5 11.45 -21.21 -6.52
N GLU A 6 12.29 -21.17 -5.49
CA GLU A 6 13.74 -21.38 -5.66
C GLU A 6 14.04 -22.73 -6.31
N ALA A 7 13.29 -23.77 -5.95
CA ALA A 7 13.45 -25.10 -6.54
C ALA A 7 13.11 -25.15 -8.04
N ASP A 8 12.23 -24.26 -8.53
CA ASP A 8 11.93 -24.16 -9.95
C ASP A 8 13.08 -23.47 -10.71
N MET A 9 13.75 -22.50 -10.07
CA MET A 9 14.93 -21.81 -10.63
C MET A 9 16.17 -22.71 -10.75
N GLU A 10 16.20 -23.82 -10.02
CA GLU A 10 17.24 -24.86 -10.09
C GLU A 10 16.72 -26.14 -10.78
N GLY A 11 15.48 -26.10 -11.27
CA GLY A 11 14.77 -27.25 -11.79
C GLY A 11 15.03 -27.53 -13.27
N PRO A 12 14.36 -28.55 -13.84
CA PRO A 12 14.52 -28.92 -15.24
C PRO A 12 14.03 -27.85 -16.24
N LEU A 13 13.31 -26.82 -15.77
CA LEU A 13 12.82 -25.70 -16.57
C LEU A 13 13.56 -24.38 -16.27
N ALA A 14 14.69 -24.44 -15.56
CA ALA A 14 15.42 -23.25 -15.14
C ALA A 14 15.81 -22.36 -16.32
N GLU A 15 16.27 -22.93 -17.43
CA GLU A 15 16.65 -22.18 -18.63
C GLU A 15 15.46 -21.45 -19.25
N GLU A 16 14.28 -22.09 -19.31
CA GLU A 16 13.05 -21.44 -19.78
C GLU A 16 12.60 -20.34 -18.84
N ILE A 17 12.68 -20.57 -17.53
CA ILE A 17 12.32 -19.56 -16.53
C ILE A 17 13.24 -18.34 -16.67
N ASP A 18 14.55 -18.55 -16.78
CA ASP A 18 15.51 -17.46 -16.99
C ASP A 18 15.20 -16.68 -18.26
N ARG A 19 14.98 -17.38 -19.38
CA ARG A 19 14.69 -16.76 -20.68
C ARG A 19 13.37 -15.99 -20.72
N TYR A 20 12.31 -16.52 -20.09
CA TYR A 20 10.97 -15.93 -20.21
C TYR A 20 10.65 -14.92 -19.10
N LEU A 21 11.38 -14.96 -17.97
CA LEU A 21 11.21 -14.01 -16.88
C LEU A 21 12.29 -12.93 -16.82
N GLU A 22 13.31 -12.93 -17.66
CA GLU A 22 14.20 -11.76 -17.78
C GLU A 22 13.54 -10.58 -18.53
N THR A 23 14.16 -9.41 -18.45
CA THR A 23 13.84 -8.23 -19.28
C THR A 23 15.14 -7.59 -19.74
N ASP A 24 15.03 -6.60 -20.63
CA ASP A 24 16.16 -5.79 -21.10
C ASP A 24 16.98 -5.11 -19.98
N THR A 25 16.44 -5.06 -18.76
CA THR A 25 17.00 -4.32 -17.63
C THR A 25 17.20 -5.15 -16.35
N ALA A 26 16.76 -6.41 -16.32
CA ALA A 26 16.80 -7.22 -15.10
C ALA A 26 16.78 -8.72 -15.42
N SER A 27 17.52 -9.52 -14.63
CA SER A 27 17.46 -10.97 -14.75
C SER A 27 16.11 -11.52 -14.25
N ALA A 28 15.80 -12.76 -14.65
CA ALA A 28 14.65 -13.48 -14.10
C ALA A 28 14.70 -13.57 -12.58
N ARG A 29 15.89 -13.85 -12.01
CA ARG A 29 16.10 -13.94 -10.56
C ARG A 29 15.80 -12.60 -9.87
N ASP A 30 16.30 -11.48 -10.40
CA ASP A 30 16.01 -10.15 -9.84
C ASP A 30 14.51 -9.86 -9.84
N ARG A 31 13.83 -10.19 -10.95
CA ARG A 31 12.37 -10.03 -11.07
C ARG A 31 11.63 -10.91 -10.08
N VAL A 32 11.98 -12.20 -9.97
CA VAL A 32 11.32 -13.11 -9.03
C VAL A 32 11.49 -12.63 -7.59
N GLN A 33 12.67 -12.18 -7.20
CA GLN A 33 12.92 -11.61 -5.87
C GLN A 33 12.06 -10.38 -5.60
N LEU A 34 12.04 -9.40 -6.51
CA LEU A 34 11.26 -8.19 -6.36
C LEU A 34 9.76 -8.48 -6.27
N PHE A 35 9.25 -9.32 -7.16
CA PHE A 35 7.83 -9.63 -7.19
C PHE A 35 7.40 -10.55 -6.04
N ARG A 36 8.29 -11.39 -5.51
CA ARG A 36 8.02 -12.16 -4.29
C ARG A 36 7.83 -11.24 -3.10
N LEU A 37 8.71 -10.26 -2.93
CA LEU A 37 8.55 -9.22 -1.92
C LEU A 37 7.26 -8.42 -2.13
N ALA A 38 6.99 -7.98 -3.37
CA ALA A 38 5.78 -7.24 -3.69
C ALA A 38 4.51 -8.06 -3.37
N TRP A 39 4.51 -9.36 -3.64
CA TRP A 39 3.41 -10.26 -3.28
C TRP A 39 3.24 -10.35 -1.77
N ASP A 40 4.34 -10.53 -1.02
CA ASP A 40 4.31 -10.66 0.44
C ASP A 40 3.72 -9.41 1.10
N VAL A 41 4.08 -8.21 0.63
CA VAL A 41 3.60 -6.96 1.25
C VAL A 41 2.19 -6.56 0.83
N SER A 42 1.66 -7.10 -0.28
CA SER A 42 0.39 -6.61 -0.87
C SER A 42 -0.73 -7.64 -0.93
N SER A 43 -0.42 -8.88 -1.33
CA SER A 43 -1.41 -9.85 -1.82
C SER A 43 -1.41 -11.15 -1.02
N SER A 44 -0.39 -11.37 -0.21
CA SER A 44 -0.32 -12.49 0.72
C SER A 44 -1.30 -12.35 1.88
N ALA A 45 -1.55 -13.44 2.60
CA ALA A 45 -2.26 -13.36 3.88
C ALA A 45 -1.55 -12.46 4.89
N PHE A 46 -0.21 -12.41 4.87
CA PHE A 46 0.58 -11.51 5.70
C PHE A 46 0.35 -10.04 5.31
N GLY A 47 0.44 -9.69 4.03
CA GLY A 47 0.19 -8.34 3.50
C GLY A 47 -1.26 -7.90 3.71
N ALA A 48 -2.22 -8.80 3.47
CA ALA A 48 -3.64 -8.53 3.77
C ALA A 48 -3.88 -8.24 5.26
N ARG A 49 -3.17 -8.95 6.16
CA ARG A 49 -3.20 -8.63 7.59
C ARG A 49 -2.62 -7.25 7.88
N GLN A 50 -1.53 -6.84 7.20
CA GLN A 50 -0.98 -5.48 7.36
C GLN A 50 -2.00 -4.41 6.93
N ILE A 51 -2.76 -4.64 5.84
CA ILE A 51 -3.84 -3.73 5.42
C ILE A 51 -4.90 -3.59 6.52
N LEU A 52 -5.31 -4.69 7.15
CA LEU A 52 -6.25 -4.65 8.27
C LEU A 52 -5.68 -3.92 9.48
N TYR A 53 -4.39 -4.11 9.77
CA TYR A 53 -3.71 -3.39 10.83
C TYR A 53 -3.77 -1.89 10.59
N GLU A 54 -3.30 -1.40 9.44
CA GLU A 54 -3.28 0.04 9.14
C GLU A 54 -4.67 0.69 9.15
N ARG A 55 -5.72 -0.06 8.79
CA ARG A 55 -7.09 0.46 8.81
C ARG A 55 -7.68 0.64 10.21
N PHE A 56 -7.23 -0.13 11.19
CA PHE A 56 -7.93 -0.26 12.47
C PHE A 56 -7.03 -0.20 13.72
N PHE A 57 -5.71 -0.14 13.57
CA PHE A 57 -4.79 -0.11 14.72
C PHE A 57 -5.05 1.10 15.63
N GLN A 58 -5.51 2.22 15.06
CA GLN A 58 -5.85 3.44 15.77
C GLN A 58 -7.36 3.74 15.71
N ALA A 59 -8.19 2.70 15.84
CA ALA A 59 -9.65 2.74 15.63
C ALA A 59 -10.05 3.01 14.17
N ASP A 60 -11.36 2.99 13.91
CA ASP A 60 -11.90 3.19 12.57
C ASP A 60 -11.86 4.66 12.14
N SER A 61 -11.77 4.89 10.82
CA SER A 61 -11.65 6.22 10.24
C SER A 61 -12.86 7.12 10.50
N VAL A 62 -14.06 6.55 10.66
CA VAL A 62 -15.27 7.33 10.94
C VAL A 62 -15.21 7.90 12.36
N ARG A 63 -14.86 7.07 13.34
CA ARG A 63 -14.63 7.51 14.72
C ARG A 63 -13.56 8.58 14.80
N ASN A 64 -12.43 8.38 14.11
CA ASN A 64 -11.34 9.35 14.11
C ASN A 64 -11.75 10.69 13.48
N ALA A 65 -12.54 10.67 12.40
CA ALA A 65 -13.08 11.90 11.80
C ALA A 65 -14.02 12.65 12.75
N VAL A 66 -14.88 11.94 13.48
CA VAL A 66 -15.78 12.54 14.49
C VAL A 66 -14.98 13.17 15.64
N ILE A 67 -13.95 12.46 16.14
CA ILE A 67 -13.07 13.00 17.18
C ILE A 67 -12.38 14.28 16.69
N LEU A 68 -11.79 14.24 15.50
CA LEU A 68 -11.12 15.40 14.91
C LEU A 68 -12.08 16.58 14.76
N TYR A 69 -13.28 16.36 14.22
CA TYR A 69 -14.30 17.39 14.06
C TYR A 69 -14.70 18.04 15.39
N ASN A 70 -14.91 17.23 16.43
CA ASN A 70 -15.32 17.73 17.74
C ASN A 70 -14.19 18.43 18.51
N MET A 71 -12.93 18.05 18.27
CA MET A 71 -11.77 18.64 18.94
C MET A 71 -11.20 19.87 18.23
N THR A 72 -11.51 20.07 16.95
CA THR A 72 -10.99 21.20 16.17
C THR A 72 -11.74 22.48 16.51
N ASP A 73 -11.02 23.51 16.93
CA ASP A 73 -11.56 24.86 17.04
C ASP A 73 -11.82 25.42 15.63
N ARG A 74 -13.07 25.80 15.39
CA ARG A 74 -13.56 26.29 14.10
C ARG A 74 -13.90 27.77 14.13
N GLU A 75 -13.76 28.42 15.29
CA GLU A 75 -14.03 29.86 15.40
C GLU A 75 -13.12 30.68 14.48
N PRO A 76 -11.80 30.44 14.39
CA PRO A 76 -10.94 31.24 13.50
C PRO A 76 -11.36 31.17 12.03
N ALA A 77 -11.76 29.99 11.54
CA ALA A 77 -12.25 29.83 10.18
C ALA A 77 -13.63 30.48 9.99
N SER A 78 -14.48 30.41 11.00
CA SER A 78 -15.81 31.03 10.98
C SER A 78 -15.73 32.56 11.01
N ASP A 79 -14.78 33.11 11.76
CA ASP A 79 -14.54 34.55 11.86
C ASP A 79 -14.12 35.17 10.54
N ILE A 80 -13.26 34.50 9.77
CA ILE A 80 -12.90 34.96 8.42
C ILE A 80 -14.14 35.09 7.52
N VAL A 81 -15.05 34.11 7.58
CA VAL A 81 -16.30 34.14 6.80
C VAL A 81 -17.21 35.27 7.31
N ARG A 82 -17.34 35.43 8.62
CA ARG A 82 -18.14 36.51 9.23
C ARG A 82 -17.60 37.89 8.84
N GLU A 83 -16.28 38.07 8.88
CA GLU A 83 -15.60 39.32 8.49
C GLU A 83 -15.85 39.63 7.02
N PHE A 84 -15.69 38.65 6.12
CA PHE A 84 -15.96 38.83 4.71
C PHE A 84 -17.42 39.22 4.42
N LEU A 85 -18.37 38.55 5.07
CA LEU A 85 -19.80 38.85 4.90
C LEU A 85 -20.22 40.20 5.49
N ALA A 86 -19.40 40.78 6.37
CA ALA A 86 -19.63 42.10 6.98
C ALA A 86 -19.03 43.26 6.17
N GLN A 87 -18.33 42.97 5.07
CA GLN A 87 -17.86 44.00 4.14
C GLN A 87 -19.01 44.38 3.20
N ASP A 88 -19.41 45.64 3.22
CA ASP A 88 -20.46 46.22 2.34
C ASP A 88 -20.15 46.03 0.85
#